data_AF-A0A8S3FGE8-F1
#
_entry.id   AF-A0A8S3FGE8-F1
#
_cell.length_a   1.000
_cell.length_b   1.000
_cell.length_c   1.000
_cell.angle_alpha   90.00
_cell.angle_beta   90.00
_cell.angle_gamma   90.00
#
_symmetry.space_group_name_H-M   'P 1'
#
loop_
_entity.id
_entity.type
_entity.pdbx_description
1 polymer ?
#
loop_
_entity_poly.entity_id
_entity_poly.type
_entity_poly.pdbx_seq_one_letter_code
_entity_poly.pdbx_strand_id
1 'polypeptide(L)'
;VPKRFDEMNAVGNIEQFFHHVTDIYQHHKKFMKDLRDNDKIILNDIRVLNTNEMTLASHLRSLTDTFRHQADRYRQKQYQIRGEQKQYYKLLKSLKQDNLIVVTRPDKGRGIVLMKKSDYLSKMHAILSDSAKFSCLFDDPTITRESSLMRLLNRLKNNGHISLDFWSMAKPIGSTPGRLYGLPKIHKQDKPLRPVLSSIGTYNYGLAKALKKMLSKIIRNEAVIKDTFAFVNQLRSLPKSASKYKMVSFDISSLYTNIPLNESIEIILKYLYDENTPRPSMDRKDFKKLLEFTTKNSHFL
;
A
#
# COMPACT_ATOMS: atom_id res chain seq x y z
N VAL A 1 14.51 14.66 -8.70
CA VAL A 1 15.70 15.24 -8.03
C VAL A 1 15.56 16.75 -8.12
N PRO A 2 15.60 17.53 -7.02
CA PRO A 2 15.59 18.99 -7.13
C PRO A 2 16.85 19.38 -7.90
N LYS A 3 16.71 20.16 -8.99
CA LYS A 3 17.84 20.65 -9.79
C LYS A 3 18.87 21.23 -8.81
N ARG A 4 20.11 20.76 -8.86
CA ARG A 4 21.22 21.38 -8.11
C ARG A 4 21.18 22.87 -8.45
N PHE A 5 21.11 23.71 -7.41
CA PHE A 5 21.28 25.14 -7.60
C PHE A 5 22.62 25.35 -8.31
N ASP A 6 22.55 25.88 -9.51
CA ASP A 6 23.72 26.10 -10.36
C ASP A 6 24.34 27.42 -9.94
N GLU A 7 25.26 27.33 -8.97
CA GLU A 7 25.98 28.48 -8.43
C GLU A 7 26.67 29.28 -9.54
N MET A 8 27.15 28.62 -10.62
CA MET A 8 27.80 29.32 -11.74
C MET A 8 26.80 30.12 -12.57
N ASN A 9 25.62 29.57 -12.85
CA ASN A 9 24.57 30.32 -13.55
C ASN A 9 23.99 31.45 -12.69
N ALA A 10 23.85 31.25 -11.38
CA ALA A 10 23.37 32.30 -10.48
C ALA A 10 24.37 33.46 -10.38
N VAL A 11 25.67 33.16 -10.26
CA VAL A 11 26.73 34.17 -10.28
C VAL A 11 26.78 34.88 -11.63
N GLY A 12 26.74 34.14 -12.75
CA GLY A 12 26.72 34.73 -14.09
C GLY A 12 25.51 35.63 -14.35
N ASN A 13 24.32 35.27 -13.86
CA ASN A 13 23.12 36.09 -13.99
C ASN A 13 23.19 37.37 -13.14
N ILE A 14 23.82 37.31 -11.96
CA ILE A 14 24.05 38.49 -11.11
C ILE A 14 25.09 39.42 -11.76
N GLU A 15 26.16 38.87 -12.35
CA GLU A 15 27.16 39.64 -13.10
C GLU A 15 26.55 40.30 -14.34
N GLN A 16 25.71 39.61 -15.10
CA GLN A 16 24.96 40.19 -16.22
C GLN A 16 24.00 41.29 -15.77
N PHE A 17 23.33 41.12 -14.63
CA PHE A 17 22.47 42.16 -14.05
C PHE A 17 23.29 43.40 -13.65
N PHE A 18 24.44 43.23 -13.00
CA PHE A 18 25.34 44.35 -12.67
C PHE A 18 25.88 45.05 -13.92
N HIS A 19 26.22 44.29 -14.97
CA HIS A 19 26.61 44.86 -16.27
C HIS A 19 25.49 45.74 -16.84
N HIS A 20 24.24 45.25 -16.84
CA HIS A 20 23.13 45.98 -17.45
C HIS A 20 22.76 47.26 -16.71
N VAL A 21 23.03 47.32 -15.40
CA VAL A 21 22.70 48.47 -14.54
C VAL A 21 23.85 49.49 -14.47
N THR A 22 25.11 49.07 -14.62
CA THR A 22 26.27 49.95 -14.40
C THR A 22 27.05 50.28 -15.67
N ASP A 23 26.87 49.53 -16.75
CA ASP A 23 27.63 49.61 -18.00
C ASP A 23 29.15 49.36 -17.81
N ILE A 24 29.54 48.70 -16.71
CA ILE A 24 30.93 48.39 -16.36
C ILE A 24 31.27 46.93 -16.74
N TYR A 25 32.28 46.74 -17.60
CA TYR A 25 32.85 45.43 -17.92
C TYR A 25 33.84 44.98 -16.83
N GLN A 26 33.58 43.86 -16.16
CA GLN A 26 34.59 43.16 -15.35
C GLN A 26 35.18 41.99 -16.16
N HIS A 27 36.37 42.19 -16.73
CA HIS A 27 37.03 41.15 -17.51
C HIS A 27 37.65 40.05 -16.63
N HIS A 28 37.26 38.80 -16.88
CA HIS A 28 37.95 37.63 -16.35
C HIS A 28 39.33 37.43 -16.99
N LYS A 29 40.34 37.14 -16.15
CA LYS A 29 41.77 36.93 -16.44
C LYS A 29 42.13 35.92 -17.55
N LYS A 30 41.17 35.21 -18.15
CA LYS A 30 41.40 34.09 -19.07
C LYS A 30 41.46 34.48 -20.55
N PHE A 31 41.04 35.70 -20.92
CA PHE A 31 41.06 36.21 -22.30
C PHE A 31 42.26 37.13 -22.62
N MET A 32 43.13 37.45 -21.66
CA MET A 32 44.29 38.33 -21.88
C MET A 32 45.48 37.67 -22.62
N LYS A 33 45.34 36.44 -23.11
CA LYS A 33 46.43 35.75 -23.83
C LYS A 33 46.47 36.01 -25.34
N ASP A 34 45.40 36.53 -25.93
CA ASP A 34 45.25 36.65 -27.39
C ASP A 34 45.06 38.10 -27.90
N LEU A 35 45.29 39.11 -27.06
CA LEU A 35 45.24 40.51 -27.48
C LEU A 35 46.59 40.93 -28.06
N ARG A 36 46.57 41.42 -29.31
CA ARG A 36 47.76 41.90 -30.03
C ARG A 36 47.93 43.40 -29.78
N ASP A 37 49.16 43.88 -29.81
CA ASP A 37 49.60 45.24 -29.42
C ASP A 37 48.93 46.44 -30.15
N ASN A 38 47.99 46.21 -31.07
CA ASN A 38 47.27 47.27 -31.80
C ASN A 38 45.81 47.47 -31.37
N ASP A 39 45.29 46.68 -30.42
CA ASP A 39 43.96 46.93 -29.87
C ASP A 39 44.06 48.07 -28.84
N LYS A 40 43.62 49.27 -29.25
CA LYS A 40 43.57 50.46 -28.38
C LYS A 40 42.90 50.10 -27.05
N ILE A 41 43.71 50.07 -26.00
CA ILE A 41 43.25 49.97 -24.62
C ILE A 41 42.40 51.21 -24.34
N ILE A 42 41.07 51.07 -24.36
CA ILE A 42 40.20 51.98 -23.61
C ILE A 42 40.45 51.63 -22.15
N LEU A 43 41.35 52.37 -21.52
CA LEU A 43 41.52 52.34 -20.06
C LEU A 43 40.15 52.67 -19.46
N ASN A 44 39.52 51.67 -18.84
CA ASN A 44 38.28 51.84 -18.09
C ASN A 44 38.46 53.01 -17.12
N ASP A 45 37.79 54.12 -17.41
CA ASP A 45 37.55 55.18 -16.43
C ASP A 45 36.98 54.51 -15.18
N ILE A 46 37.71 54.58 -14.06
CA ILE A 46 37.16 54.25 -12.75
C ILE A 46 36.11 55.33 -12.49
N ARG A 47 34.88 55.08 -12.93
CA ARG A 47 33.76 55.97 -12.68
C ARG A 47 33.57 56.01 -11.16
N VAL A 48 33.89 57.15 -10.55
CA VAL A 48 33.56 57.41 -9.15
C VAL A 48 32.05 57.43 -9.08
N LEU A 49 31.47 56.36 -8.54
CA LEU A 49 30.02 56.24 -8.37
C LEU A 49 29.53 57.44 -7.55
N ASN A 50 28.46 58.06 -8.00
CA ASN A 50 27.85 59.11 -7.19
C ASN A 50 27.22 58.50 -5.92
N THR A 51 26.91 59.34 -4.93
CA THR A 51 26.41 58.89 -3.62
C THR A 51 25.16 58.01 -3.72
N ASN A 52 24.28 58.25 -4.71
CA ASN A 52 23.08 57.45 -4.91
C ASN A 52 23.41 56.07 -5.48
N GLU A 53 24.33 56.00 -6.45
CA GLU A 53 24.82 54.73 -7.02
C GLU A 53 25.58 53.90 -5.98
N MET A 54 26.40 54.53 -5.14
CA MET A 54 27.06 53.85 -4.01
C MET A 54 26.06 53.29 -3.00
N THR A 55 25.00 54.04 -2.71
CA THR A 55 23.93 53.59 -1.80
C THR A 55 23.18 52.40 -2.39
N LEU A 56 22.84 52.47 -3.68
CA LEU A 56 22.20 51.36 -4.40
C LEU A 56 23.08 50.11 -4.44
N ALA A 57 24.38 50.26 -4.72
CA ALA A 57 25.34 49.16 -4.74
C ALA A 57 25.47 48.49 -3.36
N SER A 58 25.50 49.29 -2.28
CA SER A 58 25.47 48.78 -0.90
C SER A 58 24.19 48.01 -0.58
N HIS A 59 23.03 48.52 -1.00
CA HIS A 59 21.76 47.81 -0.83
C HIS A 59 21.70 46.50 -1.61
N LEU A 60 22.17 46.49 -2.87
CA LEU A 60 22.25 45.27 -3.68
C LEU A 60 23.19 44.23 -3.06
N ARG A 61 24.33 44.67 -2.52
CA ARG A 61 25.26 43.79 -1.80
C ARG A 61 24.61 43.19 -0.56
N SER A 62 23.94 44.01 0.25
CA SER A 62 23.21 43.55 1.45
C SER A 62 22.10 42.55 1.12
N LEU A 63 21.33 42.80 0.06
CA LEU A 63 20.32 41.88 -0.45
C LEU A 63 20.96 40.55 -0.88
N THR A 64 22.05 40.61 -1.65
CA THR A 64 22.76 39.42 -2.13
C THR A 64 23.33 38.59 -0.99
N ASP A 65 23.92 39.24 0.02
CA ASP A 65 24.40 38.57 1.24
C ASP A 65 23.28 37.90 2.02
N THR A 66 22.12 38.55 2.11
CA THR A 66 20.92 37.98 2.73
C THR A 66 20.45 36.72 2.00
N PHE A 67 20.38 36.75 0.66
CA PHE A 67 20.05 35.59 -0.16
C PHE A 67 21.05 34.45 0.01
N ARG A 68 22.36 34.75 0.01
CA ARG A 68 23.42 33.77 0.23
C ARG A 68 23.27 33.07 1.59
N HIS A 69 23.07 33.84 2.67
CA HIS A 69 22.87 33.28 4.00
C HIS A 69 21.62 32.40 4.09
N GLN A 70 20.52 32.78 3.43
CA GLN A 70 19.32 31.95 3.36
C GLN A 70 19.58 30.65 2.59
N ALA A 71 20.23 30.72 1.43
CA ALA A 71 20.57 29.54 0.62
C ALA A 71 21.48 28.56 1.38
N ASP A 72 22.48 29.06 2.11
CA ASP A 72 23.37 28.25 2.94
C ASP A 72 22.62 27.55 4.08
N ARG A 73 21.72 28.26 4.77
CA ARG A 73 20.86 27.66 5.82
C ARG A 73 19.99 26.54 5.25
N TYR A 74 19.37 26.75 4.08
CA TYR A 74 18.59 25.70 3.41
C TYR A 74 19.46 24.50 3.03
N ARG A 75 20.66 24.73 2.50
CA ARG A 75 21.61 23.68 2.11
C ARG A 75 22.07 22.86 3.31
N GLN A 76 22.46 23.51 4.41
CA GLN A 76 22.84 22.84 5.66
C GLN A 76 21.69 21.97 6.21
N LYS A 77 20.47 22.51 6.25
CA LYS A 77 19.27 21.76 6.67
C LYS A 77 19.04 20.52 5.80
N GLN A 78 19.23 20.63 4.49
CA GLN A 78 19.11 19.49 3.57
C GLN A 78 20.21 18.42 3.79
N TYR A 79 21.45 18.82 4.07
CA TYR A 79 22.53 17.88 4.42
C TYR A 79 22.26 17.17 5.73
N GLN A 80 21.75 17.88 6.74
CA GLN A 80 21.39 17.29 8.03
C GLN A 80 20.26 16.26 7.88
N ILE A 81 19.20 16.60 7.14
CA ILE A 81 18.10 15.66 6.81
C ILE A 81 18.64 14.41 6.10
N ARG A 82 19.57 14.56 5.15
CA ARG A 82 20.21 13.41 4.48
C ARG A 82 21.04 12.56 5.43
N GLY A 83 21.76 13.19 6.36
CA GLY A 83 22.52 12.52 7.41
C GLY A 83 21.64 11.66 8.30
N GLU A 84 20.56 12.25 8.83
CA GLU A 84 19.57 11.56 9.65
C GLU A 84 18.89 10.42 8.89
N GLN A 85 18.46 10.63 7.65
CA GLN A 85 17.87 9.58 6.80
C GLN A 85 18.83 8.40 6.60
N LYS A 86 20.13 8.66 6.43
CA LYS A 86 21.15 7.62 6.31
C LYS A 86 21.29 6.83 7.62
N GLN A 87 21.16 7.48 8.77
CA GLN A 87 21.17 6.83 10.08
C GLN A 87 19.93 5.95 10.28
N TYR A 88 18.73 6.46 9.98
CA TYR A 88 17.49 5.67 10.03
C TYR A 88 17.54 4.47 9.09
N TYR A 89 18.06 4.63 7.87
CA TYR A 89 18.22 3.52 6.94
C TYR A 89 19.14 2.43 7.49
N LYS A 90 20.26 2.81 8.12
CA LYS A 90 21.17 1.85 8.78
C LYS A 90 20.46 1.11 9.93
N LEU A 91 19.72 1.83 10.76
CA LEU A 91 18.94 1.23 11.86
C LEU A 91 17.85 0.27 11.35
N LEU A 92 17.11 0.65 10.31
CA LEU A 92 16.10 -0.23 9.70
C LEU A 92 16.75 -1.47 9.08
N LYS A 93 17.94 -1.32 8.49
CA LYS A 93 18.71 -2.45 7.96
C LYS A 93 19.18 -3.39 9.08
N SER A 94 19.65 -2.87 10.21
CA SER A 94 20.05 -3.71 11.35
C SER A 94 18.85 -4.42 11.97
N LEU A 95 17.72 -3.73 12.15
CA LEU A 95 16.47 -4.33 12.63
C LEU A 95 15.96 -5.43 11.69
N LYS A 96 16.10 -5.25 10.37
CA LYS A 96 15.75 -6.28 9.38
C LYS A 96 16.65 -7.52 9.47
N GLN A 97 17.90 -7.36 9.89
CA GLN A 97 18.88 -8.44 10.02
C GLN A 97 18.79 -9.18 11.35
N ASP A 98 18.15 -8.59 12.35
CA ASP A 98 17.95 -9.21 13.66
C ASP A 98 16.91 -10.34 13.57
N ASN A 99 17.40 -11.58 13.62
CA ASN A 99 16.58 -12.79 13.57
C ASN A 99 15.86 -13.11 14.88
N LEU A 100 16.08 -12.36 15.96
CA LEU A 100 15.42 -12.55 17.26
C LEU A 100 14.10 -11.76 17.38
N ILE A 101 13.84 -10.85 16.44
CA ILE A 101 12.64 -10.01 16.45
C ILE A 101 11.75 -10.26 15.24
N VAL A 102 10.46 -9.96 15.41
CA VAL A 102 9.48 -9.85 14.35
C VAL A 102 8.99 -8.42 14.33
N VAL A 103 9.18 -7.77 13.20
CA VAL A 103 8.63 -6.43 12.92
C VAL A 103 7.32 -6.62 12.16
N THR A 104 6.20 -6.21 12.77
CA THR A 104 4.86 -6.33 12.17
C THR A 104 4.02 -5.10 12.45
N ARG A 105 2.77 -5.11 12.01
CA ARG A 105 1.78 -4.05 12.28
C ARG A 105 0.72 -4.54 13.28
N PRO A 106 0.10 -3.67 14.07
CA PRO A 106 -0.98 -4.07 14.96
C PRO A 106 -2.24 -4.43 14.15
N ASP A 107 -3.09 -5.23 14.78
CA ASP A 107 -4.40 -5.62 14.23
C ASP A 107 -5.35 -4.42 14.03
N LYS A 108 -5.24 -3.41 14.89
CA LYS A 108 -6.04 -2.18 14.84
C LYS A 108 -5.14 -0.97 15.08
N GLY A 109 -5.46 0.13 14.40
CA GLY A 109 -4.72 1.40 14.48
C GLY A 109 -3.55 1.49 13.49
N ARG A 110 -2.83 2.60 13.57
CA ARG A 110 -1.61 2.85 12.80
C ARG A 110 -0.43 2.72 13.77
N GLY A 111 0.54 1.87 13.45
CA GLY A 111 1.69 1.65 14.31
C GLY A 111 2.58 0.51 13.82
N ILE A 112 3.71 0.34 14.50
CA ILE A 112 4.67 -0.74 14.29
C ILE A 112 4.77 -1.52 15.60
N VAL A 113 4.79 -2.84 15.52
CA VAL A 113 4.99 -3.74 16.66
C VAL A 113 6.32 -4.45 16.49
N LEU A 114 7.17 -4.32 17.50
CA LEU A 114 8.38 -5.12 17.68
C LEU A 114 8.07 -6.19 18.72
N MET A 115 8.28 -7.45 18.37
CA MET A 115 8.03 -8.60 19.25
C MET A 115 9.19 -9.57 19.16
N LYS A 116 9.49 -10.28 20.24
CA LYS A 116 10.40 -11.42 20.20
C LYS A 116 9.86 -12.48 19.23
N LYS A 117 10.73 -13.01 18.38
CA LYS A 117 10.39 -14.04 17.41
C LYS A 117 9.92 -15.32 18.08
N SER A 118 10.53 -15.69 19.22
CA SER A 118 10.09 -16.82 20.05
C SER A 118 8.61 -16.70 20.41
N ASP A 119 8.21 -15.56 20.97
CA ASP A 119 6.85 -15.35 21.47
C ASP A 119 5.85 -15.33 20.32
N TYR A 120 6.23 -14.73 19.19
CA TYR A 120 5.43 -14.73 17.97
C TYR A 120 5.21 -16.16 17.46
N LEU A 121 6.28 -16.95 17.35
CA LEU A 121 6.21 -18.34 16.88
C LEU A 121 5.38 -19.19 17.83
N SER A 122 5.59 -19.11 19.15
CA SER A 122 4.80 -19.83 20.14
C SER A 122 3.30 -19.50 20.02
N LYS A 123 2.95 -18.21 19.85
CA LYS A 123 1.55 -17.79 19.63
C LYS A 123 0.98 -18.30 18.32
N MET A 124 1.76 -18.32 17.24
CA MET A 124 1.34 -18.89 15.95
C MET A 124 1.14 -20.41 16.04
N HIS A 125 2.06 -21.12 16.69
CA HIS A 125 1.94 -22.56 16.92
C HIS A 125 0.72 -22.91 17.76
N ALA A 126 0.41 -22.14 18.80
CA ALA A 126 -0.81 -22.33 19.60
C ALA A 126 -2.10 -22.17 18.78
N ILE A 127 -2.10 -21.31 17.74
CA ILE A 127 -3.23 -21.19 16.81
C ILE A 127 -3.29 -22.42 15.89
N LEU A 128 -2.15 -22.83 15.35
CA LEU A 128 -2.05 -23.92 14.37
C LEU A 128 -2.20 -25.32 14.98
N SER A 129 -2.04 -25.46 16.30
CA SER A 129 -2.22 -26.74 17.01
C SER A 129 -3.68 -27.17 17.12
N ASP A 130 -4.64 -26.33 16.76
CA ASP A 130 -6.06 -26.70 16.71
C ASP A 130 -6.32 -27.66 15.53
N SER A 131 -6.27 -28.96 15.81
CA SER A 131 -6.46 -30.03 14.83
C SER A 131 -7.89 -30.14 14.30
N ALA A 132 -8.87 -29.48 14.94
CA ALA A 132 -10.22 -29.38 14.40
C ALA A 132 -10.31 -28.36 13.24
N LYS A 133 -9.32 -27.47 13.12
CA LYS A 133 -9.29 -26.37 12.13
C LYS A 133 -8.15 -26.50 11.13
N PHE A 134 -7.02 -27.08 11.53
CA PHE A 134 -5.81 -27.16 10.73
C PHE A 134 -5.28 -28.59 10.63
N SER A 135 -4.77 -28.94 9.46
CA SER A 135 -4.10 -30.20 9.20
C SER A 135 -2.77 -29.93 8.51
N CYS A 136 -1.69 -30.55 8.98
CA CYS A 136 -0.39 -30.47 8.31
C CYS A 136 -0.43 -31.25 6.98
N LEU A 137 0.21 -30.70 5.94
CA LEU A 137 0.39 -31.36 4.65
C LEU A 137 1.87 -31.68 4.48
N PHE A 138 2.18 -32.88 3.99
CA PHE A 138 3.58 -33.33 3.78
C PHE A 138 4.19 -32.74 2.50
N ASP A 139 3.36 -32.53 1.48
CA ASP A 139 3.77 -32.00 0.19
C ASP A 139 2.98 -30.73 -0.14
N ASP A 140 3.58 -29.85 -0.95
CA ASP A 140 2.88 -28.68 -1.49
C ASP A 140 1.89 -29.11 -2.60
N PRO A 141 0.56 -29.02 -2.37
CA PRO A 141 -0.42 -29.49 -3.34
C PRO A 141 -0.72 -28.44 -4.42
N THR A 142 0.02 -27.33 -4.49
CA THR A 142 -0.27 -26.19 -5.37
C THR A 142 -0.48 -26.62 -6.81
N ILE A 143 0.47 -27.34 -7.41
CA ILE A 143 0.42 -27.76 -8.82
C ILE A 143 -0.73 -28.74 -9.06
N THR A 144 -0.95 -29.67 -8.14
CA THR A 144 -2.02 -30.68 -8.23
C THR A 144 -3.40 -30.04 -8.14
N ARG A 145 -3.60 -29.11 -7.21
CA ARG A 145 -4.86 -28.37 -7.02
C ARG A 145 -5.13 -27.41 -8.18
N GLU A 146 -4.10 -26.70 -8.65
CA GLU A 146 -4.16 -25.85 -9.84
C GLU A 146 -4.60 -26.66 -11.07
N SER A 147 -3.94 -27.80 -11.32
CA SER A 147 -4.24 -28.68 -12.45
C SER A 147 -5.66 -29.24 -12.39
N SER A 148 -6.11 -29.65 -11.20
CA SER A 148 -7.48 -30.14 -10.97
C SER A 148 -8.53 -29.06 -11.22
N LEU A 149 -8.29 -27.84 -10.73
CA LEU A 149 -9.17 -26.69 -10.98
C LEU A 149 -9.20 -26.32 -12.46
N MET A 150 -8.04 -26.24 -13.12
CA MET A 150 -7.95 -25.92 -14.55
C MET A 150 -8.74 -26.92 -15.41
N ARG A 151 -8.63 -28.22 -15.11
CA ARG A 151 -9.40 -29.27 -15.79
C ARG A 151 -10.91 -29.08 -15.61
N LEU A 152 -11.37 -28.74 -14.40
CA LEU A 152 -12.77 -28.44 -14.14
C LEU A 152 -13.23 -27.21 -14.96
N LEU A 153 -12.49 -26.11 -14.89
CA LEU A 153 -12.82 -24.87 -15.61
C LEU A 153 -12.86 -25.08 -17.13
N ASN A 154 -11.90 -25.82 -17.69
CA ASN A 154 -11.88 -26.10 -19.13
C ASN A 154 -13.07 -26.96 -19.56
N ARG A 155 -13.44 -27.99 -18.78
CA ARG A 155 -14.66 -28.78 -19.04
C ARG A 155 -15.91 -27.90 -19.04
N LEU A 156 -16.06 -27.06 -18.02
CA LEU A 156 -17.22 -26.17 -17.91
C LEU A 156 -17.29 -25.17 -19.07
N LYS A 157 -16.14 -24.63 -19.49
CA LYS A 157 -16.06 -23.70 -20.62
C LYS A 157 -16.44 -24.40 -21.93
N ASN A 158 -15.87 -25.56 -22.20
CA ASN A 158 -16.09 -26.30 -23.45
C ASN A 158 -17.55 -26.76 -23.59
N ASN A 159 -18.21 -27.04 -22.47
CA ASN A 159 -19.63 -27.40 -22.43
C ASN A 159 -20.58 -26.19 -22.40
N GLY A 160 -20.06 -24.95 -22.43
CA GLY A 160 -20.88 -23.74 -22.39
C GLY A 160 -21.52 -23.42 -21.02
N HIS A 161 -21.11 -24.10 -19.95
CA HIS A 161 -21.65 -23.89 -18.60
C HIS A 161 -21.12 -22.61 -17.93
N ILE A 162 -19.99 -22.09 -18.40
CA ILE A 162 -19.41 -20.81 -17.96
C ILE A 162 -19.03 -19.94 -19.16
N SER A 163 -19.15 -18.63 -19.00
CA SER A 163 -18.71 -17.68 -20.01
C SER A 163 -17.18 -17.62 -20.11
N LEU A 164 -16.67 -17.15 -21.25
CA LEU A 164 -15.24 -16.89 -21.43
C LEU A 164 -14.70 -15.91 -20.39
N ASP A 165 -15.49 -14.90 -20.01
CA ASP A 165 -15.14 -13.92 -18.98
C ASP A 165 -15.00 -14.56 -17.60
N PHE A 166 -15.94 -15.44 -17.22
CA PHE A 166 -15.86 -16.17 -15.95
C PHE A 166 -14.61 -17.05 -15.94
N TRP A 167 -14.37 -17.82 -17.01
CA TRP A 167 -13.19 -18.66 -17.14
C TRP A 167 -11.90 -17.85 -17.06
N SER A 168 -11.81 -16.73 -17.78
CA SER A 168 -10.62 -15.87 -17.82
C SER A 168 -10.30 -15.28 -16.44
N MET A 169 -11.34 -14.93 -15.65
CA MET A 169 -11.17 -14.45 -14.28
C MET A 169 -10.84 -15.58 -13.30
N ALA A 170 -11.42 -16.76 -13.48
CA ALA A 170 -11.31 -17.88 -12.57
C ALA A 170 -10.01 -18.67 -12.72
N LYS A 171 -9.42 -18.69 -13.94
CA LYS A 171 -8.25 -19.52 -14.23
C LYS A 171 -7.04 -19.10 -13.37
N PRO A 172 -6.33 -20.07 -12.77
CA PRO A 172 -5.04 -19.80 -12.13
C PRO A 172 -3.97 -19.42 -13.18
N ILE A 173 -3.00 -18.60 -12.77
CA ILE A 173 -1.85 -18.18 -13.58
C ILE A 173 -0.61 -18.19 -12.66
N GLY A 174 0.13 -19.30 -12.64
CA GLY A 174 1.36 -19.43 -11.86
C GLY A 174 1.11 -19.32 -10.36
N SER A 175 0.45 -20.33 -9.78
CA SER A 175 0.00 -20.26 -8.39
C SER A 175 1.12 -20.45 -7.40
N THR A 176 0.95 -19.87 -6.21
CA THR A 176 1.79 -20.08 -5.04
C THR A 176 0.93 -20.44 -3.83
N PRO A 177 1.47 -21.15 -2.82
CA PRO A 177 0.77 -21.35 -1.56
C PRO A 177 0.36 -20.03 -0.92
N GLY A 178 -0.74 -20.04 -0.17
CA GLY A 178 -1.08 -18.90 0.68
C GLY A 178 -0.01 -18.67 1.74
N ARG A 179 0.02 -17.48 2.34
CA ARG A 179 0.93 -17.19 3.47
C ARG A 179 0.16 -16.79 4.70
N LEU A 180 0.32 -17.54 5.78
CA LEU A 180 -0.29 -17.21 7.07
C LEU A 180 0.64 -16.31 7.88
N TYR A 181 0.08 -15.25 8.46
CA TYR A 181 0.80 -14.40 9.41
C TYR A 181 -0.13 -13.87 10.50
N GLY A 182 0.44 -13.52 11.66
CA GLY A 182 -0.28 -13.03 12.82
C GLY A 182 -0.18 -11.51 12.97
N LEU A 183 -1.31 -10.86 13.21
CA LEU A 183 -1.38 -9.45 13.59
C LEU A 183 -1.64 -9.32 15.10
N PRO A 184 -0.77 -8.66 15.89
CA PRO A 184 -0.97 -8.52 17.32
C PRO A 184 -2.19 -7.66 17.67
N LYS A 185 -3.12 -8.21 18.46
CA LYS A 185 -4.26 -7.49 19.03
C LYS A 185 -3.81 -6.67 20.24
N ILE A 186 -3.08 -5.58 19.99
CA ILE A 186 -2.44 -4.77 21.04
C ILE A 186 -3.43 -4.14 22.05
N HIS A 187 -4.71 -4.07 21.71
CA HIS A 187 -5.80 -3.54 22.53
C HIS A 187 -6.46 -4.59 23.44
N LYS A 188 -5.98 -5.84 23.43
CA LYS A 188 -6.46 -6.93 24.29
C LYS A 188 -5.39 -7.29 25.34
N GLN A 189 -5.81 -7.95 26.42
CA GLN A 189 -4.89 -8.58 27.37
C GLN A 189 -4.09 -9.69 26.68
N ASP A 190 -2.85 -9.94 27.11
CA ASP A 190 -1.89 -10.93 26.54
C ASP A 190 -1.48 -10.75 25.08
N LYS A 191 -2.05 -9.73 24.41
CA LYS A 191 -1.75 -9.34 23.03
C LYS A 191 -1.78 -10.55 22.09
N PRO A 192 -2.90 -11.29 22.01
CA PRO A 192 -3.02 -12.47 21.14
C PRO A 192 -2.86 -12.07 19.67
N LEU A 193 -2.47 -13.03 18.82
CA LEU A 193 -2.38 -12.82 17.39
C LEU A 193 -3.74 -13.03 16.72
N ARG A 194 -4.07 -12.20 15.72
CA ARG A 194 -5.10 -12.51 14.73
C ARG A 194 -4.41 -13.20 13.54
N PRO A 195 -4.71 -14.46 13.24
CA PRO A 195 -4.21 -15.09 12.03
C PRO A 195 -4.85 -14.43 10.80
N VAL A 196 -4.03 -14.11 9.81
CA VAL A 196 -4.43 -13.55 8.51
C VAL A 196 -3.79 -14.38 7.43
N LEU A 197 -4.61 -14.93 6.54
CA LEU A 197 -4.15 -15.67 5.38
C LEU A 197 -4.08 -14.73 4.17
N SER A 198 -2.88 -14.54 3.63
CA SER A 198 -2.70 -13.93 2.31
C SER A 198 -2.97 -14.96 1.22
N SER A 199 -4.14 -14.87 0.59
CA SER A 199 -4.51 -15.71 -0.55
C SER A 199 -4.14 -15.10 -1.91
N ILE A 200 -3.42 -13.98 -1.94
CA ILE A 200 -3.00 -13.37 -3.22
C ILE A 200 -2.05 -14.33 -3.92
N GLY A 201 -2.35 -14.66 -5.17
CA GLY A 201 -1.54 -15.58 -5.98
C GLY A 201 -1.81 -17.07 -5.70
N THR A 202 -2.80 -17.42 -4.87
CA THR A 202 -3.22 -18.82 -4.72
C THR A 202 -4.01 -19.29 -5.93
N TYR A 203 -4.00 -20.61 -6.17
CA TYR A 203 -4.63 -21.21 -7.34
C TYR A 203 -6.14 -20.96 -7.42
N ASN A 204 -6.80 -20.76 -6.28
CA ASN A 204 -8.24 -20.51 -6.18
C ASN A 204 -8.60 -19.01 -6.05
N TYR A 205 -7.62 -18.11 -6.06
CA TYR A 205 -7.85 -16.67 -5.86
C TYR A 205 -8.75 -16.06 -6.95
N GLY A 206 -8.44 -16.35 -8.22
CA GLY A 206 -9.24 -15.90 -9.36
C GLY A 206 -10.67 -16.43 -9.31
N LEU A 207 -10.82 -17.72 -8.99
CA LEU A 207 -12.13 -18.35 -8.83
C LEU A 207 -12.95 -17.70 -7.71
N ALA A 208 -12.35 -17.44 -6.55
CA ALA A 208 -13.04 -16.77 -5.44
C ALA A 208 -13.55 -15.37 -5.85
N LYS A 209 -12.77 -14.63 -6.65
CA LYS A 209 -13.18 -13.34 -7.20
C LYS A 209 -14.36 -13.47 -8.17
N ALA A 210 -14.31 -14.47 -9.05
CA ALA A 210 -15.37 -14.74 -10.01
C ALA A 210 -16.69 -15.14 -9.31
N LEU A 211 -16.63 -16.07 -8.35
CA LEU A 211 -17.78 -16.48 -7.55
C LEU A 211 -18.32 -15.34 -6.69
N LYS A 212 -17.46 -14.51 -6.08
CA LYS A 212 -17.91 -13.32 -5.33
C LYS A 212 -18.76 -12.39 -6.21
N LYS A 213 -18.38 -12.18 -7.48
CA LYS A 213 -19.16 -11.35 -8.41
C LYS A 213 -20.54 -11.95 -8.64
N MET A 214 -20.64 -13.27 -8.81
CA MET A 214 -21.92 -13.96 -8.96
C MET A 214 -22.78 -13.91 -7.69
N LEU A 215 -22.18 -14.25 -6.54
CA LEU A 215 -22.88 -14.32 -5.25
C LEU A 215 -23.24 -12.96 -4.66
N SER A 216 -22.58 -11.87 -5.08
CA SER A 216 -22.83 -10.52 -4.54
C SER A 216 -24.29 -10.06 -4.68
N LYS A 217 -25.01 -10.60 -5.66
CA LYS A 217 -26.43 -10.34 -5.88
C LYS A 217 -27.35 -10.98 -4.83
N ILE A 218 -26.86 -12.02 -4.15
CA ILE A 218 -27.62 -12.85 -3.20
C ILE A 218 -27.45 -12.38 -1.76
N ILE A 219 -26.31 -11.76 -1.44
CA ILE A 219 -25.93 -11.42 -0.06
C ILE A 219 -26.76 -10.26 0.52
N ARG A 220 -27.47 -9.49 -0.32
CA ARG A 220 -28.29 -8.36 0.15
C ARG A 220 -29.67 -8.84 0.58
N ASN A 221 -29.94 -8.79 1.89
CA ASN A 221 -31.27 -9.00 2.46
C ASN A 221 -31.61 -7.90 3.48
N GLU A 222 -32.85 -7.88 3.97
CA GLU A 222 -33.35 -6.86 4.90
C GLU A 222 -32.66 -6.85 6.27
N ALA A 223 -32.02 -7.97 6.66
CA ALA A 223 -31.28 -8.10 7.91
C ALA A 223 -29.82 -7.62 7.82
N VAL A 224 -29.32 -7.34 6.61
CA VAL A 224 -27.94 -6.89 6.39
C VAL A 224 -27.89 -5.38 6.20
N ILE A 225 -27.25 -4.69 7.14
CA ILE A 225 -27.00 -3.25 7.01
C ILE A 225 -25.74 -3.02 6.19
N LYS A 226 -25.86 -2.15 5.18
CA LYS A 226 -24.81 -1.89 4.19
C LYS A 226 -23.52 -1.32 4.79
N ASP A 227 -23.65 -0.31 5.63
CA ASP A 227 -22.53 0.45 6.20
C ASP A 227 -22.95 1.21 7.47
N THR A 228 -21.96 1.79 8.16
CA THR A 228 -22.16 2.51 9.42
C THR A 228 -23.08 3.73 9.27
N PHE A 229 -23.08 4.40 8.11
CA PHE A 229 -23.95 5.56 7.90
C PHE A 229 -25.40 5.14 7.72
N ALA A 230 -25.64 4.06 6.98
CA ALA A 230 -26.96 3.44 6.85
C ALA A 230 -27.51 3.01 8.22
N PHE A 231 -26.68 2.42 9.08
CA PHE A 231 -27.06 2.07 10.45
C PHE A 231 -27.49 3.29 11.27
N VAL A 232 -26.67 4.35 11.28
CA VAL A 232 -26.99 5.59 12.01
C VAL A 232 -28.27 6.24 11.51
N ASN A 233 -28.49 6.25 10.19
CA ASN A 233 -29.70 6.80 9.60
C ASN A 233 -30.94 5.99 9.98
N GLN A 234 -30.86 4.65 9.95
CA GLN A 234 -31.96 3.78 10.40
C GLN A 234 -32.30 4.01 11.87
N LEU A 235 -31.29 4.12 12.75
CA LEU A 235 -31.52 4.43 14.16
C LEU A 235 -32.19 5.78 14.37
N ARG A 236 -31.79 6.82 13.61
CA ARG A 236 -32.40 8.16 13.68
C ARG A 236 -33.84 8.19 13.15
N SER A 237 -34.19 7.31 12.22
CA SER A 237 -35.55 7.18 11.70
C SER A 237 -36.50 6.40 12.62
N LEU A 238 -36.01 5.81 13.71
CA LEU A 238 -36.88 5.10 14.65
C LEU A 238 -37.88 6.07 15.30
N PRO A 239 -39.13 5.63 15.52
CA PRO A 239 -40.14 6.47 16.16
C PRO A 239 -39.74 6.76 17.62
N LYS A 240 -40.24 7.87 18.19
CA LYS A 240 -39.97 8.25 19.60
C LYS A 240 -40.33 7.14 20.60
N SER A 241 -41.30 6.29 20.28
CA SER A 241 -41.67 5.12 21.08
C SER A 241 -40.54 4.10 21.24
N ALA A 242 -39.50 4.16 20.41
CA ALA A 242 -38.37 3.25 20.47
C ALA A 242 -37.47 3.46 21.71
N SER A 243 -37.62 4.59 22.42
CA SER A 243 -36.89 4.88 23.68
C SER A 243 -37.16 3.87 24.80
N LYS A 244 -38.27 3.12 24.72
CA LYS A 244 -38.60 2.05 25.68
C LYS A 244 -37.80 0.76 25.45
N TYR A 245 -37.15 0.61 24.30
CA TYR A 245 -36.36 -0.57 23.98
C TYR A 245 -34.90 -0.40 24.39
N LYS A 246 -34.24 -1.52 24.65
CA LYS A 246 -32.79 -1.55 24.93
C LYS A 246 -32.05 -2.11 23.72
N MET A 247 -30.91 -1.51 23.40
CA MET A 247 -30.01 -2.05 22.40
C MET A 247 -29.20 -3.19 23.02
N VAL A 248 -29.16 -4.33 22.32
CA VAL A 248 -28.31 -5.47 22.67
C VAL A 248 -27.36 -5.73 21.52
N SER A 249 -26.10 -6.02 21.83
CA SER A 249 -25.06 -6.29 20.84
C SER A 249 -24.45 -7.66 21.11
N PHE A 250 -24.29 -8.45 20.05
CA PHE A 250 -23.66 -9.77 20.06
C PHE A 250 -22.46 -9.75 19.12
N ASP A 251 -21.36 -10.38 19.52
CA ASP A 251 -20.15 -10.52 18.71
C ASP A 251 -19.81 -12.00 18.51
N ILE A 252 -19.46 -12.38 17.28
CA ILE A 252 -19.11 -13.76 16.96
C ILE A 252 -17.61 -13.95 17.19
N SER A 253 -17.27 -14.92 18.04
CA SER A 253 -15.89 -15.31 18.28
C SER A 253 -15.32 -16.10 17.10
N SER A 254 -14.21 -15.63 16.55
CA SER A 254 -13.44 -16.33 15.49
C SER A 254 -14.28 -16.75 14.28
N LEU A 255 -15.13 -15.84 13.78
CA LEU A 255 -16.09 -16.11 12.70
C LEU A 255 -15.49 -16.97 11.56
N TYR A 256 -14.37 -16.57 10.96
CA TYR A 256 -13.82 -17.23 9.78
C TYR A 256 -13.46 -18.70 9.96
N THR A 257 -12.97 -19.11 11.14
CA THR A 257 -12.62 -20.51 11.41
C THR A 257 -13.82 -21.33 11.90
N ASN A 258 -14.94 -20.67 12.22
CA ASN A 258 -16.15 -21.29 12.76
C ASN A 258 -17.31 -21.33 11.77
N ILE A 259 -17.12 -20.93 10.50
CA ILE A 259 -18.15 -21.06 9.47
C ILE A 259 -18.36 -22.55 9.14
N PRO A 260 -19.59 -23.09 9.28
CA PRO A 260 -19.89 -24.46 8.89
C PRO A 260 -19.92 -24.54 7.35
N LEU A 261 -18.78 -24.86 6.73
CA LEU A 261 -18.61 -24.76 5.28
C LEU A 261 -19.59 -25.65 4.51
N ASN A 262 -19.85 -26.87 4.97
CA ASN A 262 -20.80 -27.79 4.32
C ASN A 262 -22.21 -27.20 4.30
N GLU A 263 -22.71 -26.79 5.45
CA GLU A 263 -24.03 -26.19 5.60
C GLU A 263 -24.14 -24.90 4.79
N SER A 264 -23.13 -24.03 4.86
CA SER A 264 -23.09 -22.77 4.11
C SER A 264 -23.15 -23.00 2.60
N ILE A 265 -22.42 -24.00 2.09
CA ILE A 265 -22.47 -24.39 0.66
C ILE A 265 -23.87 -24.88 0.29
N GLU A 266 -24.49 -25.74 1.10
CA GLU A 266 -25.83 -26.24 0.82
C GLU A 266 -26.89 -25.13 0.85
N ILE A 267 -26.80 -24.17 1.78
CA ILE A 267 -27.68 -22.99 1.82
C ILE A 267 -27.54 -22.16 0.53
N ILE A 268 -26.30 -21.90 0.09
CA ILE A 268 -26.05 -21.16 -1.16
C ILE A 268 -26.65 -21.91 -2.36
N LEU A 269 -26.44 -23.22 -2.44
CA LEU A 269 -26.97 -24.05 -3.52
C LEU A 269 -28.50 -24.11 -3.50
N LYS A 270 -29.11 -24.22 -2.31
CA LYS A 270 -30.57 -24.17 -2.18
C LYS A 270 -31.08 -22.86 -2.74
N TYR A 271 -30.52 -21.73 -2.31
CA TYR A 271 -30.95 -20.42 -2.78
C TYR A 271 -30.79 -20.23 -4.30
N LEU A 272 -29.67 -20.67 -4.87
CA LEU A 272 -29.35 -20.49 -6.30
C LEU A 272 -30.11 -21.39 -7.28
N TYR A 273 -30.61 -22.52 -6.79
CA TYR A 273 -31.26 -23.53 -7.60
C TYR A 273 -32.71 -23.78 -7.14
N ASP A 274 -33.26 -22.90 -6.30
CA ASP A 274 -34.68 -22.84 -5.99
C ASP A 274 -35.46 -22.23 -7.17
N GLU A 275 -36.74 -22.55 -7.29
CA GLU A 275 -37.58 -22.20 -8.45
C GLU A 275 -37.71 -20.69 -8.68
N ASN A 276 -37.52 -19.90 -7.61
CA ASN A 276 -37.73 -18.45 -7.62
C ASN A 276 -36.49 -17.62 -7.98
N THR A 277 -35.37 -18.23 -8.37
CA THR A 277 -34.14 -17.50 -8.72
C THR A 277 -33.66 -17.77 -10.14
N PRO A 278 -33.09 -16.77 -10.84
CA PRO A 278 -32.45 -17.00 -12.13
C PRO A 278 -31.28 -17.98 -11.99
N ARG A 279 -31.52 -19.21 -12.43
CA ARG A 279 -30.59 -20.32 -12.28
C ARG A 279 -29.28 -20.04 -13.04
N PRO A 280 -28.11 -20.30 -12.45
CA PRO A 280 -26.85 -20.30 -13.18
C PRO A 280 -26.88 -21.32 -14.34
N SER A 281 -26.20 -21.01 -15.46
CA SER A 281 -26.05 -21.95 -16.59
C SER A 281 -25.41 -23.29 -16.16
N MET A 282 -24.46 -23.24 -15.23
CA MET A 282 -23.84 -24.45 -14.69
C MET A 282 -24.80 -25.24 -13.79
N ASP A 283 -24.66 -26.57 -13.80
CA ASP A 283 -25.44 -27.43 -12.93
C ASP A 283 -25.04 -27.27 -11.44
N ARG A 284 -25.93 -27.73 -10.56
CA ARG A 284 -25.76 -27.65 -9.10
C ARG A 284 -24.51 -28.38 -8.60
N LYS A 285 -24.15 -29.51 -9.21
CA LYS A 285 -23.01 -30.33 -8.79
C LYS A 285 -21.69 -29.65 -9.13
N ASP A 286 -21.60 -29.03 -10.29
CA ASP A 286 -20.44 -28.29 -10.74
C ASP A 286 -20.28 -26.97 -9.95
N PHE A 287 -21.37 -26.26 -9.68
CA PHE A 287 -21.33 -25.07 -8.80
C PHE A 287 -20.83 -25.43 -7.39
N LYS A 288 -21.33 -26.55 -6.83
CA LYS A 288 -20.85 -27.09 -5.54
C LYS A 288 -19.34 -27.30 -5.56
N LYS A 289 -18.82 -27.98 -6.59
CA LYS A 289 -17.38 -28.21 -6.73
C LYS A 289 -16.58 -26.91 -6.76
N LEU A 290 -17.05 -25.89 -7.49
CA LEU A 290 -16.39 -24.57 -7.52
C LEU A 290 -16.35 -23.92 -6.12
N LEU A 291 -17.45 -23.99 -5.35
CA LEU A 291 -17.47 -23.49 -3.97
C LEU A 291 -16.48 -24.24 -3.08
N GLU A 292 -16.41 -25.56 -3.20
CA GLU A 292 -15.49 -26.40 -2.44
C GLU A 292 -14.02 -26.07 -2.75
N PHE A 293 -13.69 -25.84 -4.03
CA PHE A 293 -12.35 -25.37 -4.43
C PHE A 293 -11.96 -24.04 -3.79
N THR A 294 -12.92 -23.13 -3.57
CA THR A 294 -12.66 -21.82 -2.94
C THR A 294 -12.63 -21.84 -1.42
N THR A 295 -13.22 -22.84 -0.77
CA THR A 295 -13.46 -22.81 0.68
C THR A 295 -12.74 -23.94 1.42
N LYS A 296 -12.90 -25.19 0.98
CA LYS A 296 -12.36 -26.38 1.66
C LYS A 296 -10.92 -26.68 1.28
N ASN A 297 -10.56 -26.40 0.03
CA ASN A 297 -9.26 -26.79 -0.52
C ASN A 297 -8.21 -25.68 -0.40
N SER A 298 -8.23 -24.91 0.70
CA SER A 298 -7.22 -23.90 0.94
C SER A 298 -5.95 -24.53 1.53
N HIS A 299 -4.77 -24.03 1.16
CA HIS A 299 -3.50 -24.38 1.80
C HIS A 299 -2.59 -23.16 1.86
N PHE A 300 -1.64 -23.22 2.78
CA PHE A 300 -0.71 -22.13 3.05
C PHE A 300 0.58 -22.62 3.69
N LEU A 301 1.57 -21.74 3.65
CA LEU A 301 2.80 -21.79 4.43
C LEU A 301 2.66 -20.89 5.67
#